data_AF-A0A498N1Q3-F1
#
_entry.id   AF-A0A498N1Q3-F1
#
_cell.length_a   1.000
_cell.length_b   1.000
_cell.length_c   1.000
_cell.angle_alpha   90.00
_cell.angle_beta   90.00
_cell.angle_gamma   90.00
#
_symmetry.space_group_name_H-M   'P 1'
#
loop_
_entity.id
_entity.type
_entity.pdbx_description
1 polymer ?
#
loop_
_entity_poly.entity_id
_entity_poly.type
_entity_poly.pdbx_seq_one_letter_code
_entity_poly.pdbx_strand_id
1 'polypeptide(L)'
;MDKVGNFMKKCFYKLIEMLVKLLNVWSEYYPTELRWENTYDQPLNFNCPAGQTISYIKSQHDNHHEDRLWEFGCKDTFDSSADCFLSPYVNDFDQTFTYECPPNHIITGMSSYHDNHHEDRRWQFYCCRSNDHCTANCEWTTYVNYFDEAFHWTVPNQNYLVGAESYHENKHDEHSNYHEDRHWDLSCKRTNKPNAECHQSAYVNDFDKAFTFECPENYAIAGMSSYHSNYHEDRRWRFYCCKVVCASGDTGTCQWTTYVNSFDEYFHWNVPPHSVLVGVESYHQNYQEDRRWRYKYCVKPCL
;
A
#
# COMPACT_ATOMS: atom_id res chain seq x y z
N MET A 1 4.83 -58.98 27.34
CA MET A 1 5.94 -58.04 27.05
C MET A 1 5.48 -56.88 26.14
N ASP A 2 4.17 -56.56 26.09
CA ASP A 2 3.60 -55.70 25.03
C ASP A 2 3.18 -54.29 25.43
N LYS A 3 3.37 -53.89 26.70
CA LYS A 3 2.96 -52.53 27.16
C LYS A 3 4.01 -51.46 26.84
N VAL A 4 5.30 -51.81 26.90
CA VAL A 4 6.41 -50.87 26.64
C VAL A 4 6.54 -50.58 25.13
N GLY A 5 6.38 -51.61 24.27
CA GLY A 5 6.41 -51.43 22.82
C GLY A 5 5.26 -50.58 22.27
N ASN A 6 4.09 -50.64 22.91
CA ASN A 6 2.93 -49.85 22.51
C ASN A 6 3.04 -48.38 22.97
N PHE A 7 3.67 -48.13 24.12
CA PHE A 7 4.00 -46.78 24.59
C PHE A 7 5.07 -46.11 23.71
N MET A 8 6.14 -46.83 23.39
CA MET A 8 7.20 -46.35 22.49
C MET A 8 6.66 -46.02 21.09
N LYS A 9 5.77 -46.85 20.53
CA LYS A 9 5.08 -46.56 19.26
C LYS A 9 4.22 -45.30 19.35
N LYS A 10 3.42 -45.13 20.41
CA LYS A 10 2.60 -43.92 20.60
C LYS A 10 3.44 -42.65 20.75
N CYS A 11 4.58 -42.71 21.44
CA CYS A 11 5.50 -41.58 21.54
C CYS A 11 6.15 -41.26 20.20
N PHE A 12 6.53 -42.26 19.40
CA PHE A 12 7.11 -42.07 18.08
C PHE A 12 6.13 -41.43 17.09
N TYR A 13 4.86 -41.88 17.08
CA TYR A 13 3.81 -41.26 16.28
C TYR A 13 3.52 -39.81 16.70
N LYS A 14 3.50 -39.51 18.01
CA LYS A 14 3.37 -38.12 18.50
C LYS A 14 4.56 -37.24 18.12
N LEU A 15 5.78 -37.79 18.11
CA LEU A 15 6.97 -37.06 17.67
C LEU A 15 6.91 -36.75 16.18
N ILE A 16 6.46 -37.71 15.36
CA ILE A 16 6.22 -37.50 13.92
C ILE A 16 5.12 -36.46 13.70
N GLU A 17 4.00 -36.52 14.43
CA GLU A 17 2.95 -35.49 14.35
C GLU A 17 3.45 -34.09 14.77
N MET A 18 4.30 -33.99 15.79
CA MET A 18 4.91 -32.73 16.20
C MET A 18 5.92 -32.23 15.15
N LEU A 19 6.71 -33.12 14.54
CA LEU A 19 7.65 -32.76 13.48
C LEU A 19 6.92 -32.37 12.19
N VAL A 20 5.80 -33.01 11.85
CA VAL A 20 4.93 -32.62 10.72
C VAL A 20 4.23 -31.29 11.01
N LYS A 21 3.76 -31.06 12.25
CA LYS A 21 3.24 -29.74 12.66
C LYS A 21 4.31 -28.67 12.62
N LEU A 22 5.54 -28.95 13.05
CA LEU A 22 6.65 -28.02 12.94
C LEU A 22 6.97 -27.76 11.46
N LEU A 23 7.11 -28.78 10.61
CA LEU A 23 7.33 -28.64 9.16
C LEU A 23 6.20 -27.86 8.47
N ASN A 24 4.94 -28.02 8.89
CA ASN A 24 3.82 -27.24 8.37
C ASN A 24 3.80 -25.79 8.91
N VAL A 25 4.30 -25.56 10.13
CA VAL A 25 4.55 -24.21 10.68
C VAL A 25 5.69 -23.51 9.91
N TRP A 26 6.65 -24.26 9.34
CA TRP A 26 7.67 -23.72 8.43
C TRP A 26 7.17 -23.49 6.99
N SER A 27 6.00 -24.04 6.60
CA SER A 27 5.42 -23.78 5.27
C SER A 27 4.57 -22.51 5.19
N GLU A 28 4.24 -21.89 6.33
CA GLU A 28 3.43 -20.67 6.43
C GLU A 28 4.25 -19.42 6.81
N TYR A 29 5.58 -19.52 6.87
CA TYR A 29 6.47 -18.37 7.03
C TYR A 29 7.42 -18.28 5.83
N TYR A 30 6.84 -18.10 4.65
CA TYR A 30 7.54 -17.40 3.59
C TYR A 30 7.33 -15.91 3.85
N PRO A 31 8.39 -15.11 4.10
CA PRO A 31 8.25 -13.67 4.04
C PRO A 31 7.65 -13.34 2.67
N THR A 32 6.56 -12.58 2.66
CA THR A 32 5.93 -12.11 1.43
C THR A 32 6.99 -11.35 0.64
N GLU A 33 7.58 -12.00 -0.36
CA GLU A 33 8.43 -11.32 -1.33
C GLU A 33 7.62 -10.15 -1.89
N LEU A 34 8.26 -8.98 -1.92
CA LEU A 34 8.02 -7.87 -2.84
C LEU A 34 7.05 -8.25 -3.97
N ARG A 35 5.75 -8.07 -3.77
CA ARG A 35 4.77 -8.54 -4.75
C ARG A 35 4.36 -7.39 -5.65
N TRP A 36 5.21 -7.14 -6.63
CA TRP A 36 4.78 -6.46 -7.84
C TRP A 36 3.68 -7.29 -8.52
N GLU A 37 2.58 -6.64 -8.89
CA GLU A 37 1.43 -7.27 -9.56
C GLU A 37 1.70 -7.58 -11.03
N ASN A 38 2.78 -7.01 -11.57
CA ASN A 38 3.31 -7.31 -12.90
C ASN A 38 4.84 -7.40 -12.85
N THR A 39 5.42 -7.89 -13.94
CA THR A 39 6.83 -7.69 -14.28
C THR A 39 6.93 -6.65 -15.41
N TYR A 40 8.15 -6.20 -15.72
CA TYR A 40 8.39 -5.34 -16.88
C TYR A 40 7.95 -6.00 -18.18
N ASP A 41 7.50 -5.18 -19.12
CA ASP A 41 6.94 -5.54 -20.43
C ASP A 41 5.72 -6.47 -20.37
N GLN A 42 5.21 -6.75 -19.16
CA GLN A 42 4.08 -7.64 -18.97
C GLN A 42 2.80 -6.87 -18.60
N PRO A 43 1.62 -7.44 -18.92
CA PRO A 43 0.35 -6.85 -18.54
C PRO A 43 0.21 -6.70 -17.02
N LEU A 44 -0.38 -5.60 -16.61
CA LEU A 44 -0.93 -5.40 -15.27
C LEU A 44 -2.42 -5.75 -15.32
N ASN A 45 -2.89 -6.58 -14.39
CA ASN A 45 -4.32 -6.79 -14.19
C ASN A 45 -4.60 -7.00 -12.70
N PHE A 46 -4.83 -5.90 -11.99
CA PHE A 46 -5.07 -5.90 -10.56
C PHE A 46 -6.49 -5.45 -10.24
N ASN A 47 -7.14 -6.14 -9.31
CA ASN A 47 -8.37 -5.70 -8.68
C ASN A 47 -8.39 -6.13 -7.21
N CYS A 48 -8.80 -5.24 -6.33
CA CYS A 48 -8.94 -5.56 -4.92
C CYS A 48 -9.97 -6.68 -4.69
N PRO A 49 -9.82 -7.47 -3.61
CA PRO A 49 -10.82 -8.44 -3.19
C PRO A 49 -12.22 -7.83 -3.07
N ALA A 50 -13.25 -8.68 -3.20
CA ALA A 50 -14.63 -8.24 -3.07
C ALA A 50 -14.87 -7.50 -1.74
N GLY A 51 -15.51 -6.32 -1.82
CA GLY A 51 -15.74 -5.46 -0.65
C GLY A 51 -14.63 -4.44 -0.38
N GLN A 52 -13.50 -4.53 -1.07
CA GLN A 52 -12.35 -3.66 -0.86
C GLN A 52 -12.13 -2.68 -2.03
N THR A 53 -11.44 -1.58 -1.73
CA THR A 53 -10.95 -0.60 -2.73
C THR A 53 -9.47 -0.34 -2.52
N ILE A 54 -8.83 0.31 -3.48
CA ILE A 54 -7.41 0.69 -3.37
C ILE A 54 -7.21 1.61 -2.15
N SER A 55 -6.16 1.33 -1.37
CA SER A 55 -5.72 2.10 -0.20
C SER A 55 -4.37 2.78 -0.42
N TYR A 56 -3.49 2.18 -1.23
CA TYR A 56 -2.27 2.83 -1.73
C TYR A 56 -1.93 2.30 -3.12
N ILE A 57 -1.18 3.10 -3.88
CA ILE A 57 -0.53 2.71 -5.13
C ILE A 57 0.95 2.96 -4.97
N LYS A 58 1.74 1.99 -5.38
CA LYS A 58 3.19 2.10 -5.47
C LYS A 58 3.63 1.68 -6.86
N SER A 59 4.58 2.42 -7.41
CA SER A 59 5.14 2.10 -8.71
C SER A 59 6.61 2.44 -8.77
N GLN A 60 7.36 1.67 -9.54
CA GLN A 60 8.78 1.87 -9.82
C GLN A 60 9.03 1.73 -11.31
N HIS A 61 9.74 2.70 -11.87
CA HIS A 61 10.21 2.72 -13.25
C HIS A 61 11.59 2.06 -13.36
N ASP A 62 11.90 1.50 -14.54
CA ASP A 62 13.21 1.02 -14.91
C ASP A 62 13.58 1.45 -16.34
N ASN A 63 14.66 2.21 -16.46
CA ASN A 63 15.09 2.80 -17.72
C ASN A 63 15.69 1.77 -18.73
N HIS A 64 15.93 0.52 -18.34
CA HIS A 64 16.32 -0.52 -19.30
C HIS A 64 15.10 -1.08 -20.02
N HIS A 65 14.00 -1.24 -19.29
CA HIS A 65 12.72 -1.70 -19.82
C HIS A 65 11.84 -0.56 -20.32
N GLU A 66 12.10 0.69 -19.91
CA GLU A 66 11.23 1.86 -20.12
C GLU A 66 9.78 1.50 -19.73
N ASP A 67 9.65 0.91 -18.54
CA ASP A 67 8.41 0.34 -18.05
C ASP A 67 8.32 0.38 -16.52
N ARG A 68 7.10 0.24 -16.00
CA ARG A 68 6.78 0.33 -14.57
C ARG A 68 6.26 -0.98 -13.98
N LEU A 69 6.75 -1.29 -12.79
CA LEU A 69 6.14 -2.25 -11.86
C LEU A 69 5.08 -1.56 -11.00
N TRP A 70 4.07 -2.32 -10.60
CA TRP A 70 2.92 -1.81 -9.85
C TRP A 70 2.61 -2.67 -8.64
N GLU A 71 2.40 -2.04 -7.48
CA GLU A 71 1.96 -2.68 -6.24
C GLU A 71 0.79 -1.87 -5.67
N PHE A 72 -0.19 -2.58 -5.10
CA PHE A 72 -1.41 -1.98 -4.57
C PHE A 72 -1.73 -2.48 -3.18
N GLY A 73 -2.20 -1.56 -2.33
CA GLY A 73 -2.89 -1.92 -1.09
C GLY A 73 -4.40 -1.89 -1.28
N CYS A 74 -5.10 -2.72 -0.51
CA CYS A 74 -6.55 -2.71 -0.43
C CYS A 74 -7.04 -2.31 0.97
N LYS A 75 -8.26 -1.77 1.05
CA LYS A 75 -8.98 -1.50 2.29
C LYS A 75 -10.46 -1.83 2.18
N ASP A 76 -11.04 -2.37 3.25
CA ASP A 76 -12.48 -2.62 3.34
C ASP A 76 -13.27 -1.33 3.17
N THR A 77 -14.29 -1.38 2.30
CA THR A 77 -15.05 -0.17 1.92
C THR A 77 -16.54 -0.44 1.79
N PHE A 78 -16.92 -1.53 1.12
CA PHE A 78 -18.32 -1.84 0.84
C PHE A 78 -18.86 -2.83 1.87
N ASP A 79 -20.05 -2.56 2.39
CA ASP A 79 -20.74 -3.46 3.34
C ASP A 79 -21.31 -4.72 2.63
N SER A 80 -21.28 -4.77 1.30
CA SER A 80 -21.71 -5.90 0.46
C SER A 80 -21.01 -5.90 -0.92
N SER A 81 -21.19 -6.94 -1.73
CA SER A 81 -20.61 -7.01 -3.08
C SER A 81 -21.09 -5.85 -3.95
N ALA A 82 -20.15 -5.06 -4.46
CA ALA A 82 -20.45 -3.94 -5.35
C ALA A 82 -20.62 -4.41 -6.81
N ASP A 83 -21.52 -3.77 -7.55
CA ASP A 83 -21.61 -3.95 -9.00
C ASP A 83 -20.40 -3.27 -9.66
N CYS A 84 -19.58 -4.03 -10.36
CA CYS A 84 -18.31 -3.55 -10.92
C CYS A 84 -18.26 -3.69 -12.43
N PHE A 85 -17.51 -2.80 -13.09
CA PHE A 85 -17.16 -2.92 -14.50
C PHE A 85 -15.72 -2.48 -14.74
N LEU A 86 -15.11 -3.00 -15.81
CA LEU A 86 -13.84 -2.53 -16.34
C LEU A 86 -14.12 -1.45 -17.39
N SER A 87 -13.47 -0.30 -17.29
CA SER A 87 -13.58 0.77 -18.29
C SER A 87 -13.07 0.29 -19.66
N PRO A 88 -13.46 0.93 -20.78
CA PRO A 88 -12.67 0.82 -22.01
C PRO A 88 -11.25 1.38 -21.77
N TYR A 89 -10.34 1.14 -22.70
CA TYR A 89 -9.05 1.83 -22.69
C TYR A 89 -9.26 3.34 -22.72
N VAL A 90 -8.63 4.04 -21.79
CA VAL A 90 -8.89 5.47 -21.57
C VAL A 90 -7.91 6.39 -22.30
N ASN A 91 -6.81 5.83 -22.82
CA ASN A 91 -5.81 6.48 -23.65
C ASN A 91 -5.45 5.62 -24.86
N ASP A 92 -4.82 6.23 -25.86
CA ASP A 92 -3.92 5.56 -26.81
C ASP A 92 -2.46 5.71 -26.33
N PHE A 93 -1.52 4.99 -26.95
CA PHE A 93 -0.09 5.13 -26.63
C PHE A 93 0.40 6.56 -26.90
N ASP A 94 1.37 7.01 -26.11
CA ASP A 94 1.94 8.36 -26.08
C ASP A 94 0.93 9.47 -25.74
N GLN A 95 -0.34 9.12 -25.51
CA GLN A 95 -1.38 10.08 -25.21
C GLN A 95 -1.61 10.20 -23.70
N THR A 96 -1.92 11.43 -23.30
CA THR A 96 -2.44 11.74 -21.97
C THR A 96 -3.85 11.19 -21.78
N PHE A 97 -4.22 10.90 -20.54
CA PHE A 97 -5.61 10.72 -20.15
C PHE A 97 -5.93 11.40 -18.83
N THR A 98 -7.19 11.79 -18.69
CA THR A 98 -7.84 12.09 -17.41
C THR A 98 -9.06 11.19 -17.35
N TYR A 99 -9.12 10.29 -16.37
CA TYR A 99 -10.23 9.37 -16.20
C TYR A 99 -10.80 9.45 -14.78
N GLU A 100 -12.12 9.60 -14.70
CA GLU A 100 -12.87 9.45 -13.45
C GLU A 100 -13.91 8.34 -13.65
N CYS A 101 -14.07 7.48 -12.63
CA CYS A 101 -15.19 6.58 -12.58
C CYS A 101 -16.51 7.38 -12.60
N PRO A 102 -17.60 6.82 -13.17
CA PRO A 102 -18.89 7.47 -13.17
C PRO A 102 -19.37 7.84 -11.76
N PRO A 103 -20.34 8.76 -11.63
CA PRO A 103 -20.91 9.09 -10.34
C PRO A 103 -21.31 7.84 -9.55
N ASN A 104 -20.97 7.86 -8.25
CA ASN A 104 -21.18 6.77 -7.29
C ASN A 104 -20.36 5.52 -7.58
N HIS A 105 -19.20 5.63 -8.25
CA HIS A 105 -18.28 4.53 -8.46
C HIS A 105 -16.88 4.87 -7.95
N ILE A 106 -16.20 3.86 -7.42
CA ILE A 106 -14.87 3.96 -6.82
C ILE A 106 -13.91 3.04 -7.59
N ILE A 107 -12.66 3.48 -7.78
CA ILE A 107 -11.61 2.66 -8.37
C ILE A 107 -11.22 1.55 -7.39
N THR A 108 -11.30 0.31 -7.87
CA THR A 108 -10.96 -0.92 -7.12
C THR A 108 -9.76 -1.64 -7.70
N GLY A 109 -9.36 -1.29 -8.92
CA GLY A 109 -8.29 -1.95 -9.65
C GLY A 109 -7.86 -1.19 -10.90
N MET A 110 -6.75 -1.63 -11.47
CA MET A 110 -6.15 -1.09 -12.69
C MET A 110 -5.73 -2.23 -13.61
N SER A 111 -5.95 -2.07 -14.90
CA SER A 111 -5.52 -3.01 -15.93
C SER A 111 -4.79 -2.26 -17.04
N SER A 112 -3.67 -2.81 -17.49
CA SER A 112 -2.81 -2.15 -18.46
C SER A 112 -1.92 -3.14 -19.21
N TYR A 113 -1.51 -2.78 -20.42
CA TYR A 113 -0.46 -3.49 -21.13
C TYR A 113 0.52 -2.50 -21.75
N HIS A 114 1.78 -2.91 -21.81
CA HIS A 114 2.90 -2.16 -22.36
C HIS A 114 3.15 -2.57 -23.82
N ASP A 115 3.69 -1.65 -24.61
CA ASP A 115 4.15 -1.89 -25.97
C ASP A 115 5.55 -1.31 -26.17
N ASN A 116 6.53 -2.18 -26.44
CA ASN A 116 7.93 -1.80 -26.61
C ASN A 116 8.23 -0.93 -27.85
N HIS A 117 7.29 -0.77 -28.79
CA HIS A 117 7.51 0.18 -29.88
C HIS A 117 7.25 1.61 -29.41
N HIS A 118 6.24 1.78 -28.56
CA HIS A 118 5.88 3.06 -27.96
C HIS A 118 6.63 3.32 -26.64
N GLU A 119 7.14 2.27 -25.99
CA GLU A 119 7.63 2.28 -24.61
C GLU A 119 6.60 2.87 -23.63
N ASP A 120 5.33 2.56 -23.89
CA ASP A 120 4.21 3.16 -23.18
C ASP A 120 3.11 2.13 -22.87
N ARG A 121 2.20 2.50 -21.97
CA ARG A 121 1.10 1.69 -21.48
C ARG A 121 -0.29 2.22 -21.87
N ARG A 122 -1.17 1.29 -22.22
CA ARG A 122 -2.62 1.51 -22.36
C ARG A 122 -3.33 1.23 -21.03
N TRP A 123 -4.28 2.07 -20.64
CA TRP A 123 -4.87 2.03 -19.29
C TRP A 123 -6.38 1.76 -19.27
N GLN A 124 -6.81 0.95 -18.31
CA GLN A 124 -8.19 0.68 -17.93
C GLN A 124 -8.33 0.65 -16.41
N PHE A 125 -9.53 0.94 -15.91
CA PHE A 125 -9.83 1.01 -14.48
C PHE A 125 -11.05 0.19 -14.12
N TYR A 126 -10.96 -0.56 -13.02
CA TYR A 126 -12.10 -1.25 -12.43
C TYR A 126 -12.89 -0.29 -11.55
N CYS A 127 -14.12 0.02 -11.96
CA CYS A 127 -15.03 0.91 -11.25
C CYS A 127 -16.15 0.09 -10.59
N CYS A 128 -16.28 0.19 -9.27
CA CYS A 128 -17.32 -0.49 -8.51
C CYS A 128 -18.30 0.50 -7.90
N ARG A 129 -19.59 0.22 -8.03
CA ARG A 129 -20.68 1.05 -7.52
C ARG A 129 -20.67 1.10 -6.00
N SER A 130 -20.70 2.32 -5.46
CA SER A 130 -20.97 2.59 -4.04
C SER A 130 -22.34 3.25 -3.89
N ASN A 131 -23.23 2.66 -3.10
CA ASN A 131 -24.54 3.27 -2.84
C ASN A 131 -24.48 4.38 -1.76
N ASP A 132 -23.43 4.38 -0.93
CA ASP A 132 -23.29 5.29 0.22
C ASP A 132 -22.27 6.41 0.01
N HIS A 133 -21.63 6.44 -1.17
CA HIS A 133 -20.58 7.41 -1.49
C HIS A 133 -20.94 8.14 -2.80
N CYS A 134 -21.48 9.35 -2.66
CA CYS A 134 -21.57 10.27 -3.79
C CYS A 134 -20.16 10.55 -4.30
N THR A 135 -19.85 10.41 -5.60
CA THR A 135 -18.50 10.68 -6.17
C THR A 135 -18.36 11.96 -7.01
N ALA A 136 -19.36 12.84 -7.08
CA ALA A 136 -19.25 14.12 -7.82
C ALA A 136 -18.36 15.18 -7.12
N ASN A 137 -17.54 15.94 -7.84
CA ASN A 137 -16.60 16.98 -7.35
C ASN A 137 -15.45 16.41 -6.50
N CYS A 138 -14.44 15.88 -7.18
CA CYS A 138 -13.25 15.26 -6.57
C CYS A 138 -12.12 16.28 -6.39
N GLU A 139 -11.21 15.99 -5.44
CA GLU A 139 -9.96 16.75 -5.30
C GLU A 139 -8.82 15.94 -5.95
N TRP A 140 -8.20 16.56 -6.96
CA TRP A 140 -6.98 16.07 -7.59
C TRP A 140 -5.77 16.34 -6.71
N THR A 141 -4.81 15.42 -6.71
CA THR A 141 -3.52 15.65 -6.08
C THR A 141 -2.71 16.66 -6.90
N THR A 142 -1.51 17.02 -6.44
CA THR A 142 -0.46 17.35 -7.41
C THR A 142 0.10 16.05 -7.95
N TYR A 143 0.91 16.11 -9.01
CA TYR A 143 1.60 14.91 -9.47
C TYR A 143 2.33 14.17 -8.34
N VAL A 144 2.17 12.84 -8.31
CA VAL A 144 2.62 11.97 -7.21
C VAL A 144 4.03 11.42 -7.40
N ASN A 145 4.62 11.61 -8.58
CA ASN A 145 5.98 11.23 -8.94
C ASN A 145 6.59 12.31 -9.82
N TYR A 146 7.89 12.24 -10.13
CA TYR A 146 8.45 12.81 -11.37
C TYR A 146 8.79 11.64 -12.31
N PHE A 147 9.15 11.90 -13.57
CA PHE A 147 9.60 10.85 -14.47
C PHE A 147 10.81 10.08 -13.92
N ASP A 148 10.91 8.80 -14.26
CA ASP A 148 11.83 7.77 -13.77
C ASP A 148 11.77 7.51 -12.25
N GLU A 149 11.09 8.35 -11.48
CA GLU A 149 11.01 8.20 -10.05
C GLU A 149 9.97 7.15 -9.64
N ALA A 150 10.34 6.38 -8.62
CA ALA A 150 9.40 5.56 -7.90
C ALA A 150 8.50 6.44 -7.03
N PHE A 151 7.23 6.02 -6.88
CA PHE A 151 6.32 6.67 -5.94
C PHE A 151 5.59 5.66 -5.07
N HIS A 152 5.19 6.13 -3.89
CA HIS A 152 4.22 5.47 -3.04
C HIS A 152 3.22 6.54 -2.60
N TRP A 153 2.00 6.43 -3.11
CA TRP A 153 0.90 7.30 -2.74
C TRP A 153 -0.17 6.54 -1.97
N THR A 154 -0.54 7.07 -0.80
CA THR A 154 -1.61 6.51 0.04
C THR A 154 -2.87 7.35 -0.12
N VAL A 155 -4.00 6.70 -0.38
CA VAL A 155 -5.31 7.38 -0.44
C VAL A 155 -5.57 8.05 0.91
N PRO A 156 -5.85 9.37 0.96
CA PRO A 156 -6.11 10.06 2.22
C PRO A 156 -7.23 9.40 3.04
N ASN A 157 -7.15 9.56 4.35
CA ASN A 157 -8.17 9.03 5.25
C ASN A 157 -9.54 9.59 4.92
N GLN A 158 -10.55 8.72 5.00
CA GLN A 158 -11.92 9.05 4.59
C GLN A 158 -12.05 9.45 3.12
N ASN A 159 -11.06 9.18 2.28
CA ASN A 159 -11.19 9.38 0.85
C ASN A 159 -11.17 8.04 0.13
N TYR A 160 -11.70 8.04 -1.09
CA TYR A 160 -11.60 6.93 -2.03
C TYR A 160 -10.99 7.41 -3.33
N LEU A 161 -10.16 6.58 -3.95
CA LEU A 161 -9.64 6.82 -5.29
C LEU A 161 -10.79 6.70 -6.29
N VAL A 162 -11.03 7.75 -7.06
CA VAL A 162 -12.17 7.85 -7.97
C VAL A 162 -11.74 8.23 -9.39
N GLY A 163 -10.51 8.72 -9.56
CA GLY A 163 -9.93 9.00 -10.86
C GLY A 163 -8.42 8.95 -10.86
N ALA A 164 -7.85 8.93 -12.06
CA ALA A 164 -6.43 9.02 -12.32
C ALA A 164 -6.20 9.83 -13.59
N GLU A 165 -5.11 10.57 -13.61
CA GLU A 165 -4.61 11.32 -14.74
C GLU A 165 -3.14 10.95 -14.94
N SER A 166 -2.75 10.80 -16.20
CA SER A 166 -1.35 10.59 -16.52
C SER A 166 -1.04 10.98 -17.95
N TYR A 167 0.14 11.55 -18.14
CA TYR A 167 0.71 11.80 -19.46
C TYR A 167 2.07 11.12 -19.59
N HIS A 168 2.38 10.74 -20.83
CA HIS A 168 3.65 10.15 -21.24
C HIS A 168 4.55 11.26 -21.79
N GLU A 169 5.83 11.20 -21.49
CA GLU A 169 6.84 11.98 -22.19
C GLU A 169 7.65 11.04 -23.08
N ASN A 170 8.12 11.51 -24.24
CA ASN A 170 8.86 10.68 -25.17
C ASN A 170 10.29 11.20 -25.30
N LYS A 171 11.24 10.30 -25.47
CA LYS A 171 12.65 10.64 -25.68
C LYS A 171 12.86 11.12 -27.11
N HIS A 172 13.20 12.39 -27.25
CA HIS A 172 13.44 12.97 -28.58
C HIS A 172 14.87 12.76 -29.10
N ASP A 173 15.89 12.66 -28.22
CA ASP A 173 17.26 12.24 -28.53
C ASP A 173 18.06 11.80 -27.28
N GLU A 174 19.23 11.17 -27.47
CA GLU A 174 20.13 10.70 -26.41
C GLU A 174 20.74 11.82 -25.54
N HIS A 175 20.54 13.09 -25.90
CA HIS A 175 21.09 14.26 -25.21
C HIS A 175 20.00 15.14 -24.57
N SER A 176 18.74 14.72 -24.65
CA SER A 176 17.59 15.43 -24.12
C SER A 176 17.22 14.93 -22.73
N ASN A 177 16.75 15.85 -21.88
CA ASN A 177 16.25 15.54 -20.54
C ASN A 177 14.82 14.96 -20.58
N TYR A 178 14.46 14.22 -21.63
CA TYR A 178 13.15 13.61 -21.80
C TYR A 178 13.20 12.13 -21.38
N HIS A 179 12.08 11.62 -20.86
CA HIS A 179 11.96 10.29 -20.26
C HIS A 179 10.86 9.50 -20.97
N GLU A 180 11.06 8.24 -21.35
CA GLU A 180 10.00 7.34 -21.88
C GLU A 180 9.16 6.79 -20.72
N ASP A 181 8.49 7.70 -20.02
CA ASP A 181 7.83 7.38 -18.77
C ASP A 181 6.57 8.23 -18.56
N ARG A 182 5.72 7.77 -17.64
CA ARG A 182 4.46 8.41 -17.25
C ARG A 182 4.56 9.16 -15.92
N HIS A 183 4.00 10.36 -15.92
CA HIS A 183 3.79 11.21 -14.75
C HIS A 183 2.33 11.09 -14.30
N TRP A 184 2.06 10.98 -12.99
CA TRP A 184 0.75 10.56 -12.46
C TRP A 184 0.13 11.58 -11.51
N ASP A 185 -1.18 11.80 -11.64
CA ASP A 185 -2.03 12.52 -10.69
C ASP A 185 -3.26 11.66 -10.35
N LEU A 186 -3.70 11.66 -9.09
CA LEU A 186 -4.73 10.79 -8.56
C LEU A 186 -5.86 11.62 -7.95
N SER A 187 -7.09 11.31 -8.35
CA SER A 187 -8.29 12.00 -7.88
C SER A 187 -8.93 11.24 -6.75
N CYS A 188 -9.16 11.91 -5.62
CA CYS A 188 -9.79 11.31 -4.46
C CYS A 188 -11.02 12.10 -4.01
N LYS A 189 -11.98 11.39 -3.41
CA LYS A 189 -13.14 12.05 -2.82
C LYS A 189 -13.41 11.62 -1.39
N ARG A 190 -13.65 12.62 -0.55
CA ARG A 190 -14.04 12.46 0.86
C ARG A 190 -15.42 11.82 1.03
N THR A 191 -15.54 10.90 1.98
CA THR A 191 -16.80 10.23 2.33
C THR A 191 -17.76 11.17 3.06
N ASN A 192 -19.06 10.93 2.92
CA ASN A 192 -20.10 11.48 3.79
C ASN A 192 -20.37 10.59 5.03
N LYS A 193 -19.59 9.52 5.28
CA LYS A 193 -19.75 8.72 6.51
C LYS A 193 -19.43 9.61 7.72
N PRO A 194 -20.21 9.54 8.82
CA PRO A 194 -20.01 10.40 9.98
C PRO A 194 -18.56 10.26 10.45
N ASN A 195 -17.88 11.42 10.54
CA ASN A 195 -16.45 11.57 10.78
C ASN A 195 -15.91 10.49 11.72
N ALA A 196 -15.08 9.58 11.19
CA ALA A 196 -14.01 9.06 12.04
C ALA A 196 -13.25 10.30 12.52
N GLU A 197 -13.20 10.54 13.82
CA GLU A 197 -12.45 11.66 14.38
C GLU A 197 -10.98 11.43 14.01
N CYS A 198 -10.47 12.18 13.03
CA CYS A 198 -9.14 12.00 12.49
C CYS A 198 -8.37 13.31 12.54
N HIS A 199 -7.08 13.24 12.83
CA HIS A 199 -6.19 14.39 12.80
C HIS A 199 -4.79 13.99 12.33
N GLN A 200 -4.12 14.93 11.65
CA GLN A 200 -2.72 14.80 11.28
C GLN A 200 -1.86 15.38 12.42
N SER A 201 -0.77 14.69 12.75
CA SER A 201 0.25 15.24 13.64
C SER A 201 1.01 16.40 12.97
N ALA A 202 1.67 17.22 13.80
CA ALA A 202 2.80 18.01 13.31
C ALA A 202 3.95 17.08 12.84
N TYR A 203 5.01 17.65 12.26
CA TYR A 203 6.24 16.88 12.02
C TYR A 203 6.74 16.32 13.35
N VAL A 204 6.92 15.00 13.42
CA VAL A 204 7.34 14.32 14.64
C VAL A 204 8.86 14.27 14.79
N ASN A 205 9.59 14.64 13.74
CA ASN A 205 11.03 14.76 13.72
C ASN A 205 11.50 15.90 12.83
N ASP A 206 12.73 16.36 13.12
CA ASP A 206 13.57 17.09 12.17
C ASP A 206 14.44 16.12 11.35
N PHE A 207 15.09 16.62 10.30
CA PHE A 207 16.02 15.84 9.48
C PHE A 207 17.14 15.24 10.33
N ASP A 208 17.59 14.04 9.96
CA ASP A 208 18.60 13.21 10.60
C ASP A 208 18.24 12.80 12.04
N LYS A 209 17.05 13.17 12.52
CA LYS A 209 16.59 12.82 13.88
C LYS A 209 15.69 11.60 13.86
N ALA A 210 15.90 10.78 14.88
CA ALA A 210 15.03 9.68 15.22
C ALA A 210 13.71 10.19 15.81
N PHE A 211 12.67 9.37 15.71
CA PHE A 211 11.40 9.59 16.40
C PHE A 211 10.79 8.28 16.89
N THR A 212 10.00 8.40 17.94
CA THR A 212 9.01 7.40 18.36
C THR A 212 7.68 8.13 18.45
N PHE A 213 6.68 7.65 17.70
CA PHE A 213 5.35 8.24 17.65
C PHE A 213 4.29 7.18 17.95
N GLU A 214 3.32 7.53 18.78
CA GLU A 214 2.12 6.74 19.02
C GLU A 214 0.89 7.62 18.89
N CYS A 215 -0.17 7.09 18.26
CA CYS A 215 -1.45 7.77 18.24
C CYS A 215 -2.06 7.84 19.65
N PRO A 216 -2.92 8.83 19.93
CA PRO A 216 -3.64 8.90 21.21
C PRO A 216 -4.45 7.63 21.50
N GLU A 217 -4.85 7.43 22.76
CA GLU A 217 -5.74 6.33 23.12
C GLU A 217 -7.01 6.34 22.27
N ASN A 218 -7.43 5.15 21.84
CA ASN A 218 -8.54 4.92 20.91
C ASN A 218 -8.31 5.42 19.48
N TYR A 219 -7.09 5.79 19.10
CA TYR A 219 -6.71 6.10 17.73
C TYR A 219 -5.75 5.05 17.16
N ALA A 220 -5.78 4.88 15.84
CA ALA A 220 -4.82 4.10 15.08
C ALA A 220 -4.18 4.95 13.98
N ILE A 221 -2.95 4.59 13.60
CA ILE A 221 -2.28 5.17 12.44
C ILE A 221 -3.02 4.67 11.20
N ALA A 222 -3.60 5.60 10.47
CA ALA A 222 -4.35 5.34 9.25
C ALA A 222 -3.63 5.89 8.00
N GLY A 223 -2.58 6.68 8.19
CA GLY A 223 -1.73 7.14 7.09
C GLY A 223 -0.45 7.82 7.59
N MET A 224 0.49 8.04 6.68
CA MET A 224 1.74 8.78 6.92
C MET A 224 2.02 9.75 5.78
N SER A 225 2.75 10.82 6.07
CA SER A 225 3.20 11.81 5.07
C SER A 225 4.60 12.26 5.42
N SER A 226 5.41 12.55 4.40
CA SER A 226 6.79 12.96 4.59
C SER A 226 7.19 14.13 3.71
N TYR A 227 8.25 14.83 4.11
CA TYR A 227 8.92 15.84 3.31
C TYR A 227 10.42 15.54 3.23
N HIS A 228 10.93 15.35 2.02
CA HIS A 228 12.32 15.05 1.71
C HIS A 228 13.16 16.33 1.56
N SER A 229 14.44 16.27 1.91
CA SER A 229 15.40 17.34 1.63
C SER A 229 16.71 16.77 1.09
N ASN A 230 17.07 17.13 -0.15
CA ASN A 230 18.33 16.73 -0.77
C ASN A 230 19.58 17.27 -0.03
N TYR A 231 19.44 18.30 0.81
CA TYR A 231 20.58 18.77 1.62
C TYR A 231 20.89 17.81 2.78
N HIS A 232 19.85 17.16 3.31
CA HIS A 232 19.97 16.20 4.40
C HIS A 232 19.96 14.75 3.91
N GLU A 233 19.54 14.51 2.66
CA GLU A 233 19.20 13.18 2.14
C GLU A 233 18.31 12.39 3.11
N ASP A 234 17.34 13.11 3.71
CA ASP A 234 16.48 12.59 4.74
C ASP A 234 15.08 13.21 4.71
N ARG A 235 14.15 12.60 5.47
CA ARG A 235 12.73 12.93 5.52
C ARG A 235 12.27 13.32 6.92
N ARG A 236 11.42 14.35 6.99
CA ARG A 236 10.57 14.61 8.15
C ARG A 236 9.23 13.92 7.97
N TRP A 237 8.66 13.42 9.07
CA TRP A 237 7.48 12.56 9.05
C TRP A 237 6.30 13.14 9.83
N ARG A 238 5.09 12.88 9.34
CA ARG A 238 3.81 13.17 9.98
C ARG A 238 2.93 11.93 9.88
N PHE A 239 2.06 11.75 10.86
CA PHE A 239 1.16 10.60 10.91
C PHE A 239 -0.28 11.06 11.05
N TYR A 240 -1.18 10.34 10.41
CA TYR A 240 -2.61 10.56 10.52
C TYR A 240 -3.20 9.54 11.49
N CYS A 241 -3.75 10.04 12.58
CA CYS A 241 -4.43 9.24 13.59
C CYS A 241 -5.94 9.34 13.37
N CYS A 242 -6.61 8.19 13.29
CA CYS A 242 -8.07 8.11 13.24
C CYS A 242 -8.63 7.34 14.41
N LYS A 243 -9.72 7.84 14.99
CA LYS A 243 -10.42 7.20 16.09
C LYS A 243 -11.00 5.88 15.64
N VAL A 244 -10.66 4.83 16.36
CA VAL A 244 -11.13 3.47 16.14
C VAL A 244 -12.30 3.22 17.08
N VAL A 245 -13.51 3.07 16.52
CA VAL A 245 -14.69 2.68 17.28
C VAL A 245 -14.76 1.16 17.31
N CYS A 246 -14.36 0.57 18.42
CA CYS A 246 -14.52 -0.85 18.70
C CYS A 246 -15.65 -1.06 19.70
N ALA A 247 -16.48 -2.08 19.51
CA ALA A 247 -17.41 -2.52 20.54
C ALA A 247 -16.60 -2.97 21.77
N SER A 248 -16.85 -2.33 22.92
CA SER A 248 -16.24 -2.55 24.25
C SER A 248 -14.74 -2.29 24.39
N GLY A 249 -14.40 -1.06 24.79
CA GLY A 249 -13.69 -0.72 26.05
C GLY A 249 -12.30 -1.27 26.37
N ASP A 250 -11.75 -2.20 25.60
CA ASP A 250 -10.44 -2.80 25.88
C ASP A 250 -9.51 -2.63 24.68
N THR A 251 -8.49 -1.80 24.83
CA THR A 251 -7.34 -1.82 23.93
C THR A 251 -6.60 -3.13 24.20
N GLY A 252 -6.84 -4.15 23.37
CA GLY A 252 -6.14 -5.43 23.49
C GLY A 252 -4.61 -5.28 23.48
N THR A 253 -3.91 -6.36 23.82
CA THR A 253 -2.46 -6.32 24.08
C THR A 253 -1.68 -5.69 22.92
N CYS A 254 -0.88 -4.67 23.24
CA CYS A 254 -0.02 -3.99 22.28
C CYS A 254 1.42 -4.48 22.38
N GLN A 255 2.10 -4.57 21.25
CA GLN A 255 3.52 -4.95 21.20
C GLN A 255 4.25 -4.22 20.09
N TRP A 256 5.55 -4.00 20.32
CA TRP A 256 6.48 -3.50 19.31
C TRP A 256 7.07 -4.66 18.51
N THR A 257 7.22 -4.49 17.22
CA THR A 257 8.06 -5.35 16.40
C THR A 257 9.55 -5.11 16.73
N THR A 258 10.40 -6.03 16.29
CA THR A 258 11.79 -5.69 15.99
C THR A 258 11.85 -4.71 14.80
N TYR A 259 13.03 -4.21 14.46
CA TYR A 259 13.19 -3.49 13.19
C TYR A 259 12.81 -4.39 12.02
N VAL A 260 11.91 -3.91 11.16
CA VAL A 260 11.29 -4.69 10.09
C VAL A 260 12.04 -4.59 8.76
N ASN A 261 13.03 -3.70 8.68
CA ASN A 261 13.87 -3.51 7.50
C ASN A 261 15.36 -3.46 7.88
N SER A 262 16.23 -3.57 6.88
CA SER A 262 17.63 -3.14 6.91
C SER A 262 17.77 -1.77 6.23
N PHE A 263 18.97 -1.17 6.29
CA PHE A 263 19.27 0.00 5.47
C PHE A 263 19.48 -0.41 4.01
N ASP A 264 19.19 0.51 3.10
CA ASP A 264 19.35 0.36 1.65
C ASP A 264 18.54 -0.80 1.06
N GLU A 265 17.60 -1.31 1.84
CA GLU A 265 16.74 -2.42 1.47
C GLU A 265 15.30 -1.93 1.41
N TYR A 266 14.66 -2.31 0.31
CA TYR A 266 13.21 -2.27 0.24
C TYR A 266 12.61 -3.13 1.35
N PHE A 267 11.56 -2.63 2.01
CA PHE A 267 10.78 -3.45 2.91
C PHE A 267 9.27 -3.30 2.68
N HIS A 268 8.58 -4.39 2.94
CA HIS A 268 7.12 -4.46 3.06
C HIS A 268 6.78 -5.08 4.41
N TRP A 269 5.80 -4.51 5.11
CA TRP A 269 5.32 -5.09 6.36
C TRP A 269 3.83 -4.84 6.52
N ASN A 270 3.09 -5.94 6.73
CA ASN A 270 1.66 -5.89 7.02
C ASN A 270 1.41 -6.00 8.52
N VAL A 271 0.45 -5.20 9.00
CA VAL A 271 -0.09 -5.37 10.35
C VAL A 271 -0.67 -6.79 10.47
N PRO A 272 -0.37 -7.54 11.55
CA PRO A 272 -0.94 -8.88 11.73
C PRO A 272 -2.48 -8.86 11.70
N PRO A 273 -3.13 -9.96 11.27
CA PRO A 273 -4.58 -10.07 11.26
C PRO A 273 -5.20 -9.73 12.62
N HIS A 274 -6.39 -9.11 12.61
CA HIS A 274 -7.11 -8.67 13.81
C HIS A 274 -6.28 -7.73 14.71
N SER A 275 -5.42 -6.92 14.11
CA SER A 275 -4.63 -5.91 14.83
C SER A 275 -4.69 -4.57 14.12
N VAL A 276 -4.41 -3.51 14.87
CA VAL A 276 -4.33 -2.14 14.35
C VAL A 276 -2.95 -1.55 14.62
N LEU A 277 -2.41 -0.79 13.67
CA LEU A 277 -1.17 -0.04 13.83
C LEU A 277 -1.44 1.17 14.73
N VAL A 278 -0.67 1.32 15.81
CA VAL A 278 -0.84 2.41 16.79
C VAL A 278 0.41 3.24 17.01
N GLY A 279 1.57 2.74 16.59
CA GLY A 279 2.84 3.44 16.78
C GLY A 279 3.91 3.04 15.78
N VAL A 280 4.92 3.88 15.69
CA VAL A 280 6.02 3.78 14.75
C VAL A 280 7.26 4.43 15.34
N GLU A 281 8.40 3.79 15.14
CA GLU A 281 9.71 4.34 15.49
C GLU A 281 10.64 4.22 14.30
N SER A 282 11.42 5.27 14.08
CA SER A 282 12.43 5.30 13.03
C SER A 282 13.65 6.13 13.41
N TYR A 283 14.82 5.72 12.91
CA TYR A 283 16.05 6.50 12.97
C TYR A 283 16.79 6.46 11.63
N HIS A 284 17.50 7.53 11.31
CA HIS A 284 18.29 7.71 10.09
C HIS A 284 19.78 7.40 10.34
N GLN A 285 20.50 6.99 9.30
CA GLN A 285 21.96 6.86 9.29
C GLN A 285 22.54 7.49 8.04
N ASN A 286 23.38 8.51 8.22
CA ASN A 286 24.02 9.25 7.13
C ASN A 286 24.96 8.42 6.24
N TYR A 287 25.48 7.27 6.72
CA TYR A 287 26.33 6.46 5.84
C TYR A 287 25.53 5.81 4.71
N GLN A 288 24.30 5.40 5.01
CA GLN A 288 23.37 4.80 4.04
C GLN A 288 22.41 5.85 3.45
N GLU A 289 22.23 6.98 4.13
CA GLU A 289 21.17 7.97 3.84
C GLU A 289 19.77 7.32 3.81
N ASP A 290 19.55 6.41 4.75
CA ASP A 290 18.32 5.63 4.87
C ASP A 290 17.86 5.48 6.33
N ARG A 291 16.62 5.02 6.52
CA ARG A 291 15.94 4.90 7.80
C ARG A 291 15.57 3.47 8.16
N ARG A 292 15.77 3.12 9.43
CA ARG A 292 15.20 1.90 10.03
C ARG A 292 13.80 2.16 10.54
N TRP A 293 12.98 1.12 10.56
CA TRP A 293 11.58 1.18 10.94
C TRP A 293 11.21 0.03 11.88
N ARG A 294 10.46 0.34 12.93
CA ARG A 294 9.71 -0.65 13.70
C ARG A 294 8.35 -0.10 14.07
N TYR A 295 7.39 -0.99 14.29
CA TYR A 295 5.98 -0.65 14.44
C TYR A 295 5.41 -1.18 15.75
N LYS A 296 4.46 -0.45 16.32
CA LYS A 296 3.64 -0.89 17.45
C LYS A 296 2.24 -1.18 16.95
N TYR A 297 1.75 -2.38 17.21
CA TYR A 297 0.38 -2.76 16.89
C TYR A 297 -0.32 -3.31 18.13
N CYS A 298 -1.64 -3.17 18.18
CA CYS A 298 -2.48 -3.73 19.24
C CYS A 298 -3.46 -4.72 18.63
N VAL A 299 -3.61 -5.88 19.28
CA VAL A 299 -4.66 -6.82 18.92
C VAL A 299 -6.01 -6.14 19.20
N LYS A 300 -6.86 -6.04 18.19
CA LYS A 300 -8.23 -5.55 18.31
C LYS A 300 -9.14 -6.48 17.54
N PRO A 301 -10.13 -7.12 18.17
CA PRO A 301 -11.09 -8.00 17.50
C PRO A 301 -12.12 -7.23 16.65
N CYS A 302 -11.72 -6.08 16.09
CA CYS A 302 -12.60 -5.19 15.33
C CYS A 302 -12.37 -5.40 13.84
N LEU A 303 -12.74 -6.59 13.37
CA LEU A 303 -13.01 -6.96 11.98
C LEU A 303 -14.08 -8.05 12.01
#